data_AF-A0A449AF76-F1
#
_entry.id   AF-A0A449AF76-F1
#
_cell.length_a   1.000
_cell.length_b   1.000
_cell.length_c   1.000
_cell.angle_alpha   90.00
_cell.angle_beta   90.00
_cell.angle_gamma   90.00
#
_symmetry.space_group_name_H-M   'P 1'
#
loop_
_entity.id
_entity.type
_entity.pdbx_description
1 polymer ?
#
loop_
_entity_poly.entity_id
_entity_poly.type
_entity_poly.pdbx_seq_one_letter_code
_entity_poly.pdbx_strand_id
1 'polypeptide(L)'
;MNNKNSNTNSTSSVFGTDSSIIIWVILGILILLLLAYILYSYIKEKINAKKTKEAAMQLDKNAAIYYHEVTVKINELIKLNTLEHSNFVVSVGKYKMSHLNYAAAQTISDILEEYEFKNYIVSSQKYETFIANLKVLRDLNSNLWDKKLSQSSIKYFNDLLPEAYQRAKEVISSELTDLRANEILINEIKTRYLSNLNKDFDRSDGNESQA
;
A
#
# COMPACT_ATOMS: atom_id res chain seq x y z
N MET A 1 -22.68 66.33 69.26
CA MET A 1 -23.92 65.68 68.78
C MET A 1 -24.35 66.43 67.53
N ASN A 2 -24.46 65.90 66.32
CA ASN A 2 -24.53 64.52 65.83
C ASN A 2 -23.74 64.40 64.53
N ASN A 3 -22.99 63.30 64.44
CA ASN A 3 -22.42 62.74 63.23
C ASN A 3 -23.57 62.24 62.33
N LYS A 4 -23.60 62.65 61.06
CA LYS A 4 -24.36 61.93 60.03
C LYS A 4 -23.38 61.48 58.94
N ASN A 5 -22.85 60.29 59.17
CA ASN A 5 -22.38 59.39 58.14
C ASN A 5 -23.44 59.31 57.03
N SER A 6 -23.08 59.74 55.83
CA SER A 6 -23.70 59.23 54.61
C SER A 6 -22.65 58.36 53.91
N ASN A 7 -22.70 57.06 54.18
CA ASN A 7 -22.06 56.03 53.36
C ASN A 7 -22.58 56.16 51.93
N THR A 8 -21.82 56.80 51.06
CA THR A 8 -22.00 56.65 49.62
C THR A 8 -21.34 55.34 49.22
N ASN A 9 -22.14 54.29 49.10
CA ASN A 9 -21.73 53.07 48.40
C ASN A 9 -21.40 53.48 46.96
N SER A 10 -20.09 53.56 46.67
CA SER A 10 -19.59 53.75 45.32
C SER A 10 -19.84 52.47 44.52
N THR A 11 -21.05 52.29 44.01
CA THR A 11 -21.25 51.48 42.81
C THR A 11 -20.51 52.19 41.69
N SER A 12 -19.25 51.84 41.48
CA SER A 12 -18.45 52.28 40.35
C SER A 12 -19.19 51.87 39.07
N SER A 13 -19.91 52.82 38.46
CA SER A 13 -20.47 52.65 37.13
C SER A 13 -19.30 52.52 36.17
N VAL A 14 -19.01 51.29 35.74
CA VAL A 14 -18.02 50.96 34.69
C VAL A 14 -18.42 51.54 33.33
N PHE A 15 -19.57 52.22 33.24
CA PHE A 15 -20.09 52.88 32.05
C PHE A 15 -19.90 54.40 32.12
N GLY A 16 -18.66 54.87 32.25
CA GLY A 16 -18.29 56.18 31.72
C GLY A 16 -18.16 56.09 30.20
N THR A 17 -18.50 57.15 29.47
CA THR A 17 -18.38 57.21 27.99
C THR A 17 -17.00 56.74 27.48
N ASP A 18 -15.94 56.99 28.25
CA ASP A 18 -14.56 56.57 27.91
C ASP A 18 -14.31 55.07 28.14
N SER A 19 -14.87 54.48 29.19
CA SER A 19 -14.80 53.03 29.46
C SER A 19 -15.62 52.23 28.45
N SER A 20 -16.73 52.79 27.98
CA SER A 20 -17.53 52.21 26.89
C SER A 20 -16.74 52.17 25.58
N ILE A 21 -15.97 53.21 25.25
CA ILE A 21 -15.16 53.24 24.03
C ILE A 21 -14.07 52.15 24.05
N ILE A 22 -13.39 51.97 25.19
CA ILE A 22 -12.34 50.96 25.36
C ILE A 22 -12.89 49.53 25.15
N ILE A 23 -14.10 49.22 25.65
CA ILE A 23 -14.71 47.90 25.49
C ILE A 23 -15.00 47.57 24.02
N TRP A 24 -15.44 48.56 23.24
CA TRP A 24 -15.73 48.40 21.81
C TRP A 24 -14.47 48.22 20.97
N VAL A 25 -13.37 48.89 21.33
CA VAL A 25 -12.06 48.71 20.68
C VAL A 25 -11.54 47.28 20.91
N ILE A 26 -11.61 46.78 22.15
CA ILE A 26 -11.19 45.40 22.48
C ILE A 26 -12.04 44.38 21.73
N LEU A 27 -13.36 44.58 21.67
CA LEU A 27 -14.27 43.71 20.93
C LEU A 27 -13.96 43.70 19.42
N GLY A 28 -13.65 44.87 18.84
CA GLY A 28 -13.26 45.01 17.44
C GLY A 28 -11.98 44.23 17.11
N ILE A 29 -10.96 44.31 17.97
CA ILE A 29 -9.73 43.52 17.83
C ILE A 29 -10.00 42.01 17.96
N LEU A 30 -10.88 41.60 18.87
CA LEU A 30 -11.23 40.20 19.07
C LEU A 30 -11.94 39.61 17.83
N ILE A 31 -12.86 40.38 17.25
CA ILE A 31 -13.53 40.03 16.00
C ILE A 31 -12.54 39.98 14.84
N LEU A 32 -11.62 40.94 14.76
CA LEU A 32 -10.60 40.97 13.70
C LEU A 32 -9.65 39.77 13.78
N LEU A 33 -9.23 39.37 14.98
CA LEU A 33 -8.44 38.15 15.20
C LEU A 33 -9.22 36.88 14.83
N LEU A 34 -10.51 36.83 15.14
CA LEU A 34 -11.37 35.71 14.78
C LEU A 34 -11.53 35.60 13.25
N LEU A 35 -11.76 36.72 12.56
CA LEU A 35 -11.82 36.75 11.09
C LEU A 35 -10.49 36.35 10.46
N ALA A 36 -9.36 36.85 11.00
CA ALA A 36 -8.03 36.47 10.53
C ALA A 36 -7.77 34.96 10.71
N TYR A 37 -8.18 34.38 11.84
CA TYR A 37 -8.06 32.95 12.10
C TYR A 37 -8.91 32.11 11.13
N ILE A 38 -10.15 32.52 10.86
CA ILE A 38 -11.04 31.82 9.92
C ILE A 38 -10.44 31.85 8.50
N LEU A 39 -9.97 33.01 8.04
CA LEU A 39 -9.31 33.14 6.73
C LEU A 39 -8.05 32.26 6.64
N TYR A 40 -7.20 32.27 7.68
CA TYR A 40 -6.00 31.45 7.73
C TYR A 40 -6.34 29.95 7.68
N SER A 41 -7.32 29.51 8.47
CA SER A 41 -7.75 28.11 8.50
C SER A 41 -8.25 27.65 7.12
N TYR A 42 -9.08 28.45 6.46
CA TYR A 42 -9.62 28.13 5.14
C TYR A 42 -8.53 28.01 4.07
N ILE A 43 -7.57 28.93 4.06
CA ILE A 43 -6.44 28.90 3.11
C ILE A 43 -5.55 27.68 3.37
N LYS A 44 -5.22 27.41 4.64
CA LYS A 44 -4.41 26.25 5.04
C LYS A 44 -5.09 24.94 4.67
N GLU A 45 -6.40 24.85 4.87
CA GLU A 45 -7.20 23.68 4.52
C GLU A 45 -7.22 23.43 3.02
N LYS A 46 -7.39 24.47 2.18
CA LYS A 46 -7.27 24.34 0.72
C LYS A 46 -5.89 23.87 0.26
N ILE A 47 -4.82 24.41 0.84
CA ILE A 47 -3.44 24.01 0.50
C ILE A 47 -3.19 22.56 0.91
N ASN A 48 -3.59 22.18 2.12
CA ASN A 48 -3.45 20.82 2.61
C ASN A 48 -4.28 19.83 1.78
N ALA A 49 -5.52 20.18 1.43
CA ALA A 49 -6.38 19.36 0.56
C ALA A 49 -5.77 19.16 -0.84
N LYS A 50 -5.09 20.17 -1.39
CA LYS A 50 -4.38 20.02 -2.67
C LYS A 50 -3.19 19.07 -2.54
N LYS A 51 -2.36 19.24 -1.51
CA LYS A 51 -1.20 18.38 -1.25
C LYS A 51 -1.58 16.93 -0.97
N THR A 52 -2.65 16.69 -0.20
CA THR A 52 -3.15 15.34 0.06
C THR A 52 -3.72 14.71 -1.20
N LYS A 53 -4.40 15.48 -2.06
CA LYS A 53 -4.88 15.00 -3.36
C LYS A 53 -3.73 14.62 -4.30
N GLU A 54 -2.69 15.45 -4.38
CA GLU A 54 -1.48 15.16 -5.18
C GLU A 54 -0.76 13.92 -4.66
N ALA A 55 -0.57 13.80 -3.33
CA ALA A 55 0.04 12.62 -2.72
C ALA A 55 -0.79 11.34 -2.93
N ALA A 56 -2.11 11.43 -2.82
CA ALA A 56 -3.02 10.32 -3.09
C ALA A 56 -2.98 9.90 -4.56
N MET A 57 -2.87 10.86 -5.49
CA MET A 57 -2.71 10.57 -6.91
C MET A 57 -1.38 9.88 -7.18
N GLN A 58 -0.27 10.36 -6.61
CA GLN A 58 1.04 9.72 -6.75
C GLN A 58 1.03 8.28 -6.19
N LEU A 59 0.34 8.07 -5.07
CA LEU A 59 0.20 6.75 -4.46
C LEU A 59 -0.63 5.79 -5.32
N ASP A 60 -1.75 6.25 -5.90
CA ASP A 60 -2.59 5.44 -6.81
C ASP A 60 -1.81 5.08 -8.10
N LYS A 61 -0.98 6.01 -8.60
CA LYS A 61 -0.07 5.77 -9.74
C LYS A 61 0.95 4.67 -9.43
N ASN A 62 1.69 4.82 -8.32
CA ASN A 62 2.70 3.84 -7.91
C ASN A 62 2.06 2.47 -7.63
N ALA A 63 0.86 2.46 -7.07
CA ALA A 63 0.09 1.24 -6.86
C ALA A 63 -0.29 0.57 -8.18
N ALA A 64 -0.71 1.33 -9.20
CA ALA A 64 -1.03 0.77 -10.51
C ALA A 64 0.19 0.14 -11.22
N ILE A 65 1.35 0.80 -11.14
CA ILE A 65 2.61 0.28 -11.71
C ILE A 65 3.01 -1.00 -10.97
N TYR A 66 3.11 -0.95 -9.65
CA TYR A 66 3.51 -2.10 -8.84
C TYR A 66 2.50 -3.26 -8.96
N TYR A 67 1.20 -2.97 -9.07
CA TYR A 67 0.17 -3.96 -9.34
C TYR A 67 0.42 -4.72 -10.64
N HIS A 68 0.81 -4.00 -11.70
CA HIS A 68 1.19 -4.63 -12.96
C HIS A 68 2.46 -5.48 -12.82
N GLU A 69 3.50 -4.96 -12.17
CA GLU A 69 4.74 -5.70 -11.95
C GLU A 69 4.50 -7.02 -11.20
N VAL A 70 3.73 -7.00 -10.13
CA VAL A 70 3.38 -8.22 -9.38
C VAL A 70 2.55 -9.17 -10.24
N THR A 71 1.60 -8.65 -11.03
CA THR A 71 0.80 -9.48 -11.94
C THR A 71 1.68 -10.22 -12.96
N VAL A 72 2.71 -9.56 -13.50
CA VAL A 72 3.68 -10.17 -14.42
C VAL A 72 4.53 -11.22 -13.68
N LYS A 73 5.08 -10.87 -12.51
CA LYS A 73 5.89 -11.81 -11.69
C LYS A 73 5.12 -13.09 -11.36
N ILE A 74 3.84 -12.96 -11.00
CA ILE A 74 2.99 -14.10 -10.64
C ILE A 74 2.64 -14.96 -11.85
N ASN A 75 2.30 -14.36 -12.99
CA ASN A 75 2.07 -15.13 -14.22
C ASN A 75 3.31 -15.90 -14.66
N GLU A 76 4.50 -15.30 -14.56
CA GLU A 76 5.75 -15.99 -14.86
C GLU A 76 6.04 -17.10 -13.84
N LEU A 77 5.79 -16.87 -12.55
CA LEU A 77 5.94 -17.91 -11.52
C LEU A 77 5.04 -19.12 -11.80
N ILE A 78 3.79 -18.90 -12.20
CA ILE A 78 2.86 -19.97 -12.58
C ILE A 78 3.46 -20.77 -13.75
N LYS A 79 3.92 -20.09 -14.81
CA LYS A 79 4.52 -20.74 -15.98
C LYS A 79 5.77 -21.55 -15.65
N LEU A 80 6.67 -20.97 -14.85
CA LEU A 80 7.90 -21.64 -14.41
C LEU A 80 7.57 -22.89 -13.61
N ASN A 81 6.64 -22.76 -12.67
CA ASN A 81 6.24 -23.88 -11.85
C ASN A 81 5.61 -25.00 -12.71
N THR A 82 4.71 -24.69 -13.65
CA THR A 82 4.16 -25.68 -14.58
C THR A 82 5.26 -26.37 -15.41
N LEU A 83 6.26 -25.60 -15.87
CA LEU A 83 7.39 -26.15 -16.63
C LEU A 83 8.26 -27.08 -15.78
N GLU A 84 8.65 -26.65 -14.58
CA GLU A 84 9.43 -27.47 -13.63
C GLU A 84 8.68 -28.75 -13.22
N HIS A 85 7.36 -28.67 -13.01
CA HIS A 85 6.53 -29.86 -12.75
C HIS A 85 6.41 -30.79 -13.96
N SER A 86 6.34 -30.25 -15.18
CA SER A 86 6.31 -31.07 -16.40
C SER A 86 7.64 -31.78 -16.69
N ASN A 87 8.75 -31.17 -16.30
CA ASN A 87 10.11 -31.72 -16.45
C ASN A 87 10.54 -32.55 -15.24
N PHE A 88 9.71 -32.63 -14.19
CA PHE A 88 10.01 -33.38 -12.98
C PHE A 88 10.01 -34.89 -13.27
N VAL A 89 11.21 -35.50 -13.24
CA VAL A 89 11.37 -36.95 -13.31
C VAL A 89 11.61 -37.51 -11.91
N VAL A 90 10.69 -38.36 -11.45
CA VAL A 90 10.74 -39.03 -10.15
C VAL A 90 12.06 -39.80 -10.01
N SER A 91 12.77 -39.60 -8.90
CA SER A 91 14.01 -40.31 -8.54
C SER A 91 15.23 -40.11 -9.46
N VAL A 92 15.16 -39.18 -10.41
CA VAL A 92 16.30 -38.77 -11.26
C VAL A 92 16.63 -37.28 -11.10
N GLY A 93 15.62 -36.45 -10.81
CA GLY A 93 15.79 -35.01 -10.62
C GLY A 93 16.56 -34.65 -9.34
N LYS A 94 17.37 -33.58 -9.42
CA LYS A 94 18.12 -33.01 -8.28
C LYS A 94 17.20 -32.56 -7.13
N TYR A 95 15.99 -32.11 -7.44
CA TYR A 95 15.05 -31.59 -6.45
C TYR A 95 13.87 -32.56 -6.27
N LYS A 96 13.40 -32.71 -5.02
CA LYS A 96 12.14 -33.38 -4.66
C LYS A 96 10.93 -32.46 -4.95
N MET A 97 9.76 -33.06 -5.17
CA MET A 97 8.49 -32.35 -5.45
C MET A 97 8.11 -31.36 -4.35
N SER A 98 8.46 -31.67 -3.10
CA SER A 98 8.26 -30.78 -1.94
C SER A 98 9.05 -29.49 -2.06
N HIS A 99 10.26 -29.52 -2.60
CA HIS A 99 11.10 -28.32 -2.77
C HIS A 99 10.50 -27.38 -3.82
N LEU A 100 9.94 -27.90 -4.91
CA LEU A 100 9.25 -27.09 -5.92
C LEU A 100 8.01 -26.39 -5.34
N ASN A 101 7.21 -27.14 -4.57
CA ASN A 101 6.04 -26.60 -3.88
C ASN A 101 6.43 -25.53 -2.84
N TYR A 102 7.49 -25.78 -2.06
CA TYR A 102 8.01 -24.83 -1.09
C TYR A 102 8.54 -23.57 -1.76
N ALA A 103 9.36 -23.71 -2.82
CA ALA A 103 9.93 -22.58 -3.54
C ALA A 103 8.84 -21.66 -4.13
N ALA A 104 7.76 -22.23 -4.68
CA ALA A 104 6.62 -21.46 -5.19
C ALA A 104 5.89 -20.72 -4.06
N ALA A 105 5.56 -21.40 -2.96
CA ALA A 105 4.86 -20.79 -1.83
C ALA A 105 5.70 -19.73 -1.10
N GLN A 106 7.01 -19.97 -0.96
CA GLN A 106 7.94 -19.03 -0.35
C GLN A 106 8.11 -17.79 -1.23
N THR A 107 8.23 -17.96 -2.55
CA THR A 107 8.35 -16.83 -3.49
C THR A 107 7.12 -15.92 -3.42
N ILE A 108 5.91 -16.48 -3.30
CA ILE A 108 4.69 -15.69 -3.10
C ILE A 108 4.66 -15.02 -1.72
N SER A 109 5.14 -15.71 -0.68
CA SER A 109 5.23 -15.15 0.67
C SER A 109 6.19 -13.97 0.73
N ASP A 110 7.34 -14.06 0.07
CA ASP A 110 8.31 -12.98 -0.02
C ASP A 110 7.69 -11.75 -0.68
N ILE A 111 6.91 -11.94 -1.77
CA ILE A 111 6.17 -10.84 -2.43
C ILE A 111 5.13 -10.22 -1.49
N LEU A 112 4.37 -11.04 -0.75
CA LEU A 112 3.40 -10.55 0.24
C LEU A 112 4.05 -9.75 1.38
N GLU A 113 5.32 -10.03 1.69
CA GLU A 113 6.06 -9.39 2.75
C GLU A 113 6.77 -8.09 2.32
N GLU A 114 6.91 -7.85 1.00
CA GLU A 114 7.52 -6.63 0.44
C GLU A 114 6.85 -5.35 0.97
N TYR A 115 7.67 -4.34 1.21
CA TYR A 115 7.22 -3.05 1.72
C TYR A 115 6.28 -2.37 0.73
N GLU A 116 6.60 -2.42 -0.56
CA GLU A 116 5.77 -1.91 -1.64
C GLU A 116 4.41 -2.61 -1.69
N PHE A 117 4.38 -3.94 -1.51
CA PHE A 117 3.13 -4.71 -1.47
C PHE A 117 2.23 -4.28 -0.31
N LYS A 118 2.79 -4.17 0.89
CA LYS A 118 2.03 -3.76 2.08
C LYS A 118 1.50 -2.32 1.96
N ASN A 119 2.29 -1.41 1.40
CA ASN A 119 1.90 0.00 1.33
C ASN A 119 1.01 0.35 0.15
N TYR A 120 1.17 -0.32 -0.99
CA TYR A 120 0.43 0.02 -2.21
C TYR A 120 -0.76 -0.88 -2.46
N ILE A 121 -0.66 -2.17 -2.09
CA ILE A 121 -1.68 -3.17 -2.41
C ILE A 121 -2.56 -3.46 -1.18
N VAL A 122 -1.97 -3.74 -0.02
CA VAL A 122 -2.75 -4.11 1.19
C VAL A 122 -3.53 -2.93 1.78
N SER A 123 -2.98 -1.72 1.69
CA SER A 123 -3.63 -0.50 2.20
C SER A 123 -4.88 -0.10 1.42
N SER A 124 -5.08 -0.64 0.22
CA SER A 124 -6.15 -0.26 -0.69
C SER A 124 -7.16 -1.39 -0.87
N GLN A 125 -8.41 -1.10 -0.49
CA GLN A 125 -9.54 -2.03 -0.63
C GLN A 125 -9.79 -2.48 -2.09
N LYS A 126 -9.31 -1.69 -3.07
CA LYS A 126 -9.42 -2.00 -4.50
C LYS A 126 -8.77 -3.33 -4.89
N TYR A 127 -7.78 -3.81 -4.12
CA TYR A 127 -7.00 -5.00 -4.45
C TYR A 127 -7.33 -6.22 -3.58
N GLU A 128 -8.42 -6.22 -2.82
CA GLU A 128 -8.79 -7.34 -1.96
C GLU A 128 -8.92 -8.67 -2.74
N THR A 129 -9.58 -8.63 -3.91
CA THR A 129 -9.73 -9.81 -4.78
C THR A 129 -8.37 -10.32 -5.29
N PHE A 130 -7.44 -9.41 -5.57
CA PHE A 130 -6.09 -9.76 -6.00
C PHE A 130 -5.32 -10.46 -4.87
N ILE A 131 -5.37 -9.89 -3.66
CA ILE A 131 -4.72 -10.47 -2.47
C ILE A 131 -5.33 -11.83 -2.12
N ALA A 132 -6.65 -11.98 -2.23
CA ALA A 132 -7.34 -13.23 -1.95
C ALA A 132 -6.87 -14.33 -2.93
N ASN A 133 -6.84 -14.05 -4.23
CA ASN A 133 -6.33 -15.00 -5.23
C ASN A 133 -4.85 -15.33 -5.01
N LEU A 134 -4.03 -14.35 -4.60
CA LEU A 134 -2.62 -14.56 -4.33
C LEU A 134 -2.40 -15.49 -3.12
N LYS A 135 -3.17 -15.30 -2.05
CA LYS A 135 -3.16 -16.18 -0.87
C LYS A 135 -3.59 -17.60 -1.23
N VAL A 136 -4.61 -17.76 -2.08
CA VAL A 136 -5.06 -19.08 -2.57
C VAL A 136 -3.94 -19.79 -3.34
N LEU A 137 -3.18 -19.08 -4.18
CA LEU A 137 -2.01 -19.68 -4.84
C LEU A 137 -0.95 -20.10 -3.83
N ARG A 138 -0.63 -19.25 -2.85
CA ARG A 138 0.36 -19.57 -1.81
C ARG A 138 -0.04 -20.81 -0.98
N ASP A 139 -1.30 -20.86 -0.56
CA ASP A 139 -1.79 -21.86 0.40
C ASP A 139 -2.02 -23.23 -0.27
N LEU A 140 -2.30 -23.25 -1.57
CA LEU A 140 -2.42 -24.49 -2.32
C LEU A 140 -1.06 -24.94 -2.84
N ASN A 141 -0.76 -26.23 -2.67
CA ASN A 141 0.45 -26.82 -3.27
C ASN A 141 0.48 -26.59 -4.78
N SER A 142 1.65 -26.16 -5.23
CA SER A 142 1.90 -25.70 -6.59
C SER A 142 1.66 -26.77 -7.67
N ASN A 143 1.81 -28.04 -7.30
CA ASN A 143 1.50 -29.20 -8.14
C ASN A 143 0.00 -29.41 -8.44
N LEU A 144 -0.89 -28.77 -7.66
CA LEU A 144 -2.34 -28.86 -7.83
C LEU A 144 -2.91 -27.65 -8.56
N TRP A 145 -2.11 -26.63 -8.84
CA TRP A 145 -2.56 -25.38 -9.46
C TRP A 145 -3.25 -25.65 -10.80
N ASP A 146 -2.65 -26.44 -11.68
CA ASP A 146 -3.21 -26.76 -13.00
C ASP A 146 -4.50 -27.61 -12.93
N LYS A 147 -4.75 -28.30 -11.82
CA LYS A 147 -5.95 -29.14 -11.66
C LYS A 147 -7.07 -28.41 -10.93
N LYS A 148 -6.74 -27.57 -9.95
CA LYS A 148 -7.72 -26.95 -9.03
C LYS A 148 -7.91 -25.45 -9.25
N LEU A 149 -6.92 -24.76 -9.80
CA LEU A 149 -6.92 -23.29 -9.92
C LEU A 149 -6.99 -22.78 -11.36
N SER A 150 -6.94 -23.68 -12.35
CA SER A 150 -7.00 -23.35 -13.79
C SER A 150 -8.19 -22.48 -14.20
N GLN A 151 -9.34 -22.63 -13.54
CA GLN A 151 -10.55 -21.87 -13.86
C GLN A 151 -10.85 -20.72 -12.87
N SER A 152 -10.06 -20.58 -11.81
CA SER A 152 -10.27 -19.55 -10.78
C SER A 152 -9.10 -18.57 -10.77
N SER A 153 -8.06 -18.85 -9.99
CA SER A 153 -6.99 -17.90 -9.72
C SER A 153 -6.01 -17.79 -10.89
N ILE A 154 -5.69 -18.89 -11.60
CA ILE A 154 -4.82 -18.83 -12.78
C ILE A 154 -5.51 -18.04 -13.90
N LYS A 155 -6.79 -18.33 -14.14
CA LYS A 155 -7.59 -17.59 -15.12
C LYS A 155 -7.67 -16.10 -14.76
N TYR A 156 -7.93 -15.80 -13.48
CA TYR A 156 -7.95 -14.42 -12.99
C TYR A 156 -6.64 -13.68 -13.31
N PHE A 157 -5.47 -14.24 -13.00
CA PHE A 157 -4.19 -13.57 -13.28
C PHE A 157 -3.87 -13.45 -14.77
N ASN A 158 -4.30 -14.41 -15.61
CA ASN A 158 -4.15 -14.32 -17.06
C ASN A 158 -5.05 -13.22 -17.66
N ASP A 159 -6.32 -13.18 -17.26
CA ASP A 159 -7.29 -12.19 -17.73
C ASP A 159 -6.97 -10.78 -17.22
N LEU A 160 -6.35 -10.69 -16.03
CA LEU A 160 -5.94 -9.43 -15.42
C LEU A 160 -4.72 -8.79 -16.09
N LEU A 161 -3.85 -9.59 -16.71
CA LEU A 161 -2.60 -9.12 -17.32
C LEU A 161 -2.80 -8.00 -18.37
N PRO A 162 -3.72 -8.11 -19.36
CA PRO A 162 -3.99 -7.03 -20.30
C PRO A 162 -4.59 -5.79 -19.62
N GLU A 163 -5.47 -5.96 -18.63
CA GLU A 163 -6.08 -4.85 -17.90
C GLU A 163 -5.05 -4.07 -17.07
N ALA A 164 -4.20 -4.79 -16.33
CA ALA A 164 -3.13 -4.19 -15.53
C ALA A 164 -2.12 -3.45 -16.40
N TYR A 165 -1.79 -3.99 -17.57
CA TYR A 165 -0.91 -3.33 -18.55
C TYR A 165 -1.52 -2.02 -19.08
N GLN A 166 -2.81 -1.99 -19.41
CA GLN A 166 -3.47 -0.77 -19.87
C GLN A 166 -3.50 0.30 -18.77
N ARG A 167 -3.85 -0.05 -17.54
CA ARG A 167 -3.83 0.92 -16.42
C ARG A 167 -2.43 1.48 -16.16
N ALA A 168 -1.40 0.63 -16.20
CA ALA A 168 -0.02 1.09 -16.07
C ALA A 168 0.33 2.04 -17.23
N LYS A 169 -0.01 1.68 -18.47
CA LYS A 169 0.25 2.49 -19.67
C LYS A 169 -0.45 3.86 -19.64
N GLU A 170 -1.70 3.92 -19.17
CA GLU A 170 -2.45 5.18 -18.99
C GLU A 170 -1.72 6.09 -17.99
N VAL A 171 -1.28 5.53 -16.86
CA VAL A 171 -0.51 6.25 -15.84
C VAL A 171 0.83 6.76 -16.38
N ILE A 172 1.54 5.96 -17.17
CA ILE A 172 2.87 6.32 -17.72
C ILE A 172 2.79 7.28 -18.88
N SER A 173 1.79 7.17 -19.75
CA SER A 173 1.60 8.13 -20.83
C SER A 173 1.42 9.56 -20.33
N SER A 174 1.07 9.73 -19.04
CA SER A 174 0.95 11.01 -18.37
C SER A 174 2.27 11.60 -17.83
N GLU A 175 3.32 10.81 -17.57
CA GLU A 175 4.64 11.28 -17.07
C GLU A 175 5.83 10.33 -17.41
N LEU A 176 7.03 10.91 -17.57
CA LEU A 176 8.31 10.31 -18.02
C LEU A 176 8.96 9.28 -17.03
N THR A 177 8.24 8.23 -16.63
CA THR A 177 8.79 7.15 -15.78
C THR A 177 8.71 5.79 -16.48
N ASP A 178 9.84 5.10 -16.59
CA ASP A 178 9.98 3.84 -17.32
C ASP A 178 9.28 2.66 -16.62
N LEU A 179 8.44 1.92 -17.34
CA LEU A 179 8.14 0.54 -16.98
C LEU A 179 9.46 -0.21 -16.87
N ARG A 180 9.67 -0.88 -15.74
CA ARG A 180 10.73 -1.89 -15.68
C ARG A 180 10.47 -2.89 -16.80
N ALA A 181 11.44 -3.09 -17.68
CA ALA A 181 11.30 -4.00 -18.79
C ALA A 181 10.86 -5.38 -18.26
N ASN A 182 9.86 -5.98 -18.92
CA ASN A 182 9.31 -7.27 -18.49
C ASN A 182 10.40 -8.33 -18.28
N GLU A 183 11.46 -8.29 -19.09
CA GLU A 183 12.63 -9.17 -18.96
C GLU A 183 13.34 -9.05 -17.60
N ILE A 184 13.46 -7.83 -17.05
CA ILE A 184 14.07 -7.60 -15.74
C ILE A 184 13.20 -8.22 -14.64
N LEU A 185 11.88 -8.01 -14.71
CA LEU A 185 10.92 -8.56 -13.74
C LEU A 185 10.90 -10.09 -13.78
N ILE A 186 10.95 -10.66 -14.98
CA ILE A 186 11.03 -12.10 -15.24
C ILE A 186 12.32 -12.69 -14.67
N ASN A 187 13.46 -12.03 -14.89
CA ASN A 187 14.75 -12.51 -14.37
C ASN A 187 14.83 -12.41 -12.85
N GLU A 188 14.25 -11.36 -12.25
CA GLU A 188 14.16 -11.19 -10.80
C GLU A 188 13.38 -12.34 -10.16
N ILE A 189 12.21 -12.68 -10.70
CA ILE A 189 11.39 -13.75 -10.15
C ILE A 189 12.02 -15.14 -10.35
N LYS A 190 12.66 -15.37 -11.50
CA LYS A 190 13.43 -16.61 -11.77
C LYS A 190 14.55 -16.79 -10.75
N THR A 191 15.33 -15.73 -10.54
CA THR A 191 16.45 -15.77 -9.60
C THR A 191 15.96 -16.04 -8.18
N ARG A 192 14.86 -15.39 -7.76
CA ARG A 192 14.28 -15.58 -6.43
C ARG A 192 13.74 -17.00 -6.25
N TYR A 193 13.03 -17.54 -7.25
CA TYR A 193 12.54 -18.92 -7.23
C TYR A 193 13.69 -19.93 -7.08
N LEU A 194 14.75 -19.80 -7.90
CA LEU A 194 15.91 -20.68 -7.84
C LEU A 194 16.67 -20.56 -6.52
N SER A 195 16.79 -19.34 -5.98
CA SER A 195 17.41 -19.12 -4.67
C SER A 195 16.63 -19.83 -3.55
N ASN A 196 15.30 -19.70 -3.55
CA ASN A 196 14.45 -20.35 -2.55
C ASN A 196 14.48 -21.88 -2.70
N LEU A 197 14.56 -22.39 -3.93
CA LEU A 197 14.71 -23.82 -4.21
C LEU A 197 16.04 -24.38 -3.67
N ASN A 198 17.15 -23.69 -3.91
CA ASN A 198 18.46 -24.09 -3.38
C ASN A 198 18.51 -24.04 -1.85
N LYS A 199 17.93 -23.00 -1.23
CA LYS A 199 17.91 -22.84 0.23
C LYS A 199 17.16 -23.97 0.94
N ASP A 200 16.08 -24.47 0.36
CA ASP A 200 15.33 -25.59 0.92
C ASP A 200 16.05 -26.93 0.71
N PHE A 201 16.71 -27.10 -0.43
CA PHE A 201 17.57 -28.25 -0.73
C PHE A 201 18.74 -28.35 0.26
N ASP A 202 19.48 -27.25 0.49
CA ASP A 202 20.61 -27.24 1.44
C ASP A 202 20.16 -27.52 2.88
N ARG A 203 18.93 -27.10 3.24
CA ARG A 203 18.32 -27.39 4.55
C ARG A 203 17.94 -28.85 4.72
N SER A 204 17.43 -29.51 3.68
CA SER A 204 17.10 -30.93 3.77
C SER A 204 18.34 -31.82 3.87
N ASP A 205 19.39 -31.53 3.09
CA ASP A 205 20.63 -32.31 3.09
C ASP A 205 21.44 -32.11 4.39
N GLY A 206 21.40 -30.91 4.96
CA GLY A 206 22.04 -30.61 6.26
C GLY A 206 21.39 -31.32 7.45
N ASN A 207 20.09 -31.60 7.40
CA ASN A 207 19.37 -32.37 8.42
C ASN A 207 19.54 -33.89 8.24
N GLU A 208 19.66 -34.38 7.02
CA GLU A 208 19.94 -35.81 6.76
C GLU A 208 21.36 -36.23 7.18
N SER A 209 22.30 -35.29 7.34
CA SER A 209 23.67 -35.57 7.86
C SER A 209 23.78 -35.62 9.39
N GLN A 210 22.70 -35.35 10.14
CA GLN A 210 22.68 -35.35 11.62
C GLN A 210 21.73 -36.41 12.22
N ALA A 211 21.10 -37.25 11.39
CA ALA A 211 20.22 -38.35 11.79
C ALA A 211 20.87 -39.72 11.50
#